data_AF-A0A1U7LNE6-F1
#
_entry.id   AF-A0A1U7LNE6-F1
#
_cell.length_a   1.000
_cell.length_b   1.000
_cell.length_c   1.000
_cell.angle_alpha   90.00
_cell.angle_beta   90.00
_cell.angle_gamma   90.00
#
_symmetry.space_group_name_H-M   'P 1'
#
loop_
_entity.id
_entity.type
_entity.pdbx_description
1 polymer ?
#
loop_
_entity_poly.entity_id
_entity_poly.type
_entity_poly.pdbx_seq_one_letter_code
_entity_poly.pdbx_strand_id
1 'polypeptide(L)'
;MTNLQHVLNWLQRVLAPEYSYTERTQTDVINCLSKYPSLAPRTDIFTYEDGQSVLLLCLEGIIPIVFRDRPYNIPIAIWIPHCYPKFPPISFVLPSKNMLIRPGNHVDSSGRIYHPYLAYWEDNPSVS
;
A
#
# COMPACT_ATOMS: atom_id res chain seq x y z
N MET A 1 24.71 -5.54 11.16
CA MET A 1 23.56 -4.61 11.09
C MET A 1 22.39 -5.37 10.46
N THR A 2 21.24 -5.42 11.12
CA THR A 2 20.08 -6.21 10.67
C THR A 2 19.39 -5.54 9.48
N ASN A 3 18.77 -6.33 8.60
CA ASN A 3 18.00 -5.84 7.44
C ASN A 3 16.96 -4.78 7.83
N LEU A 4 16.28 -4.99 8.98
CA LEU A 4 15.28 -4.07 9.53
C LEU A 4 15.85 -2.67 9.82
N GLN A 5 17.07 -2.55 10.35
CA GLN A 5 17.67 -1.25 10.65
C GLN A 5 17.94 -0.44 9.37
N HIS A 6 18.35 -1.11 8.29
CA HIS A 6 18.53 -0.45 7.00
C HIS A 6 17.21 0.06 6.43
N VAL A 7 16.13 -0.72 6.54
CA VAL A 7 14.78 -0.32 6.11
C VAL A 7 14.28 0.88 6.92
N LEU A 8 14.46 0.88 8.25
CA LEU A 8 14.08 2.01 9.11
C LEU A 8 14.80 3.30 8.72
N ASN A 9 16.12 3.23 8.56
CA ASN A 9 16.93 4.39 8.17
C ASN A 9 16.54 4.91 6.78
N TRP A 10 16.23 4.01 5.85
CA TRP A 10 15.77 4.39 4.51
C TRP A 10 14.38 5.03 4.56
N LEU A 11 13.43 4.44 5.30
CA LEU A 11 12.08 5.00 5.48
C LEU A 11 12.15 6.42 6.04
N GLN A 12 12.99 6.66 7.05
CA GLN A 12 13.14 8.00 7.63
C GLN A 12 13.58 9.03 6.58
N ARG A 13 14.51 8.67 5.68
CA ARG A 13 15.00 9.57 4.62
C ARG A 13 13.94 9.87 3.56
N VAL A 14 13.11 8.88 3.24
CA VAL A 14 12.03 9.03 2.26
C VAL A 14 10.84 9.80 2.84
N LEU A 15 10.49 9.54 4.09
CA LEU A 15 9.30 10.10 4.72
C LEU A 15 9.51 11.55 5.19
N ALA A 16 10.63 11.85 5.85
CA ALA A 16 10.85 13.15 6.49
C ALA A 16 10.64 14.40 5.62
N PRO A 17 11.06 14.45 4.33
CA PRO A 17 10.89 15.66 3.53
C PRO A 17 9.46 15.87 3.02
N GLU A 18 8.69 14.81 2.80
CA GLU A 18 7.42 14.87 2.05
C GLU A 18 6.18 14.51 2.90
N TYR A 19 6.34 13.71 3.96
CA TYR A 19 5.20 13.15 4.72
C TYR A 19 4.88 13.94 5.97
N SER A 20 3.61 14.33 6.10
CA SER A 20 3.10 15.12 7.23
C SER A 20 3.14 14.36 8.57
N TYR A 21 3.01 13.02 8.54
CA TYR A 21 2.97 12.18 9.74
C TYR A 21 4.01 11.06 9.66
N THR A 22 5.29 11.43 9.70
CA THR A 22 6.41 10.52 9.45
C THR A 22 6.48 9.36 10.45
N GLU A 23 6.41 9.61 11.77
CA GLU A 23 6.50 8.53 12.78
C GLU A 23 5.36 7.52 12.62
N ARG A 24 4.12 8.03 12.54
CA ARG A 24 2.92 7.19 12.33
C ARG A 24 3.04 6.34 11.07
N THR A 25 3.45 6.95 9.95
CA THR A 25 3.64 6.24 8.68
C THR A 25 4.71 5.17 8.80
N GLN A 26 5.85 5.48 9.42
CA GLN A 26 6.94 4.53 9.60
C GLN A 26 6.49 3.32 10.45
N THR A 27 5.82 3.56 11.57
CA THR A 27 5.32 2.48 12.44
C THR A 27 4.37 1.55 11.68
N ASP A 28 3.38 2.10 10.97
CA ASP A 28 2.39 1.31 10.25
C ASP A 28 3.03 0.50 9.10
N VAL A 29 3.97 1.10 8.37
CA VAL A 29 4.71 0.42 7.30
C VAL A 29 5.54 -0.73 7.87
N ILE A 30 6.27 -0.52 8.97
CA ILE A 30 7.09 -1.58 9.58
C ILE A 30 6.21 -2.73 10.10
N ASN A 31 5.07 -2.41 10.72
CA ASN A 31 4.11 -3.42 11.16
C ASN A 31 3.56 -4.22 9.97
N CYS A 32 3.26 -3.54 8.85
CA CYS A 32 2.82 -4.17 7.61
C CYS A 32 3.88 -5.12 7.04
N LEU A 33 5.13 -4.65 6.87
CA LEU A 33 6.23 -5.44 6.34
C LEU A 33 6.58 -6.64 7.22
N SER A 34 6.48 -6.49 8.55
CA SER A 34 6.69 -7.60 9.49
C SER A 34 5.61 -8.66 9.38
N LYS A 35 4.35 -8.25 9.14
CA LYS A 35 3.21 -9.17 8.97
C LYS A 35 3.19 -9.82 7.58
N TYR A 36 3.66 -9.13 6.55
CA TYR A 36 3.68 -9.58 5.16
C TYR A 36 5.10 -9.46 4.56
N PRO A 37 6.00 -10.42 4.82
CA PRO A 37 7.42 -10.33 4.40
C PRO A 37 7.65 -10.35 2.89
N SER A 38 6.63 -10.70 2.10
CA SER A 38 6.65 -10.63 0.63
C SER A 38 6.47 -9.22 0.09
N LEU A 39 5.99 -8.28 0.91
CA LEU A 39 5.93 -6.86 0.57
C LEU A 39 7.31 -6.24 0.75
N ALA A 40 7.70 -5.41 -0.20
CA ALA A 40 8.91 -4.60 -0.14
C ALA A 40 8.54 -3.13 -0.31
N PRO A 41 9.13 -2.22 0.50
CA PRO A 41 8.92 -0.81 0.31
C PRO A 41 9.81 -0.26 -0.80
N ARG A 42 9.28 0.69 -1.58
CA ARG A 42 10.03 1.47 -2.57
C ARG A 42 9.43 2.86 -2.74
N THR A 43 10.14 3.76 -3.41
CA THR A 43 9.55 5.01 -3.90
C THR A 43 9.32 4.92 -5.40
N ASP A 44 8.17 5.40 -5.86
CA ASP A 44 7.80 5.34 -7.27
C ASP A 44 6.85 6.51 -7.62
N ILE A 45 6.73 6.82 -8.91
CA ILE A 45 5.89 7.93 -9.37
C ILE A 45 4.44 7.46 -9.44
N PHE A 46 3.59 8.05 -8.61
CA PHE A 46 2.15 7.87 -8.68
C PHE A 46 1.53 9.01 -9.48
N THR A 47 0.64 8.70 -10.43
CA THR A 47 -0.12 9.71 -11.18
C THR A 47 -1.58 9.62 -10.77
N TYR A 48 -2.09 10.70 -10.17
CA TYR A 48 -3.49 10.83 -9.79
C TYR A 48 -4.41 10.95 -11.01
N GLU A 49 -5.71 10.75 -10.80
CA GLU A 49 -6.72 10.82 -11.86
C GLU A 49 -6.85 12.21 -12.48
N ASP A 50 -6.44 13.26 -11.76
CA ASP A 50 -6.36 14.64 -12.28
C ASP A 50 -5.10 14.90 -13.14
N GLY A 51 -4.25 13.89 -13.32
CA GLY A 51 -3.01 13.95 -14.09
C GLY A 51 -1.79 14.43 -13.31
N GLN A 52 -1.93 14.78 -12.02
CA GLN A 52 -0.78 15.17 -11.21
C GLN A 52 0.08 13.94 -10.86
N SER A 53 1.38 14.03 -11.16
CA SER A 53 2.35 13.00 -10.78
C SER A 53 3.17 13.42 -9.55
N VAL A 54 3.33 12.51 -8.59
CA VAL A 54 4.11 12.74 -7.36
C VAL A 54 4.92 11.48 -7.00
N LEU A 55 6.05 11.66 -6.31
CA LEU A 55 6.81 10.54 -5.77
C LEU A 55 6.20 10.08 -4.43
N LEU A 56 5.73 8.84 -4.36
CA LEU A 56 5.17 8.24 -3.14
C LEU A 56 5.96 7.01 -2.71
N LEU A 57 5.92 6.73 -1.41
CA LEU A 57 6.17 5.41 -0.87
C LEU A 57 5.10 4.43 -1.38
N CYS A 58 5.56 3.29 -1.89
CA CYS A 58 4.74 2.17 -2.32
C CYS A 58 5.23 0.89 -1.64
N LEU A 59 4.31 0.10 -1.09
CA LEU A 59 4.55 -1.27 -0.66
C LEU A 59 4.04 -2.20 -1.75
N GLU A 60 4.95 -2.90 -2.42
CA GLU A 60 4.59 -3.83 -3.50
C GLU A 60 5.03 -5.25 -3.14
N GLY A 61 4.21 -6.22 -3.48
CA GLY A 61 4.54 -7.63 -3.30
C GLY A 61 3.30 -8.49 -3.43
N ILE A 62 3.28 -9.63 -2.75
CA ILE A 62 2.24 -10.65 -2.93
C ILE A 62 1.54 -10.97 -1.61
N ILE A 63 0.22 -10.83 -1.56
CA ILE A 63 -0.57 -11.27 -0.39
C ILE A 63 -1.20 -12.64 -0.68
N PRO A 64 -1.01 -13.63 0.22
CA PRO A 64 -1.72 -14.90 0.14
C PRO A 64 -3.17 -14.73 0.60
N ILE A 65 -4.12 -15.27 -0.16
CA ILE A 65 -5.54 -15.35 0.19
C ILE A 65 -6.05 -16.77 0.00
N VAL A 66 -7.19 -17.10 0.62
CA VAL A 66 -7.95 -18.31 0.32
C VAL A 66 -9.27 -17.91 -0.31
N PHE A 67 -9.55 -18.42 -1.51
CA PHE A 67 -10.81 -18.20 -2.21
C PHE A 67 -11.39 -19.54 -2.64
N ARG A 68 -12.58 -19.87 -2.15
CA ARG A 68 -13.25 -21.17 -2.39
C ARG A 68 -12.33 -22.36 -2.11
N ASP A 69 -11.75 -22.37 -0.90
CA ASP A 69 -10.84 -23.41 -0.39
C ASP A 69 -9.55 -23.61 -1.20
N ARG A 70 -9.21 -22.66 -2.08
CA ARG A 70 -7.96 -22.68 -2.86
C ARG A 70 -7.08 -21.49 -2.48
N PRO A 71 -5.78 -21.71 -2.23
CA PRO A 71 -4.85 -20.62 -1.97
C PRO A 71 -4.52 -19.89 -3.27
N TYR A 72 -4.46 -18.56 -3.20
CA TYR A 72 -4.02 -17.68 -4.28
C TYR A 72 -2.99 -16.68 -3.76
N ASN A 73 -2.06 -16.33 -4.62
CA ASN A 73 -1.02 -15.33 -4.38
C ASN A 73 -1.36 -14.12 -5.23
N ILE A 74 -1.87 -13.05 -4.60
CA ILE A 74 -2.34 -11.86 -5.30
C ILE A 74 -1.25 -10.79 -5.23
N PRO A 75 -0.65 -10.41 -6.37
CA PRO A 75 0.28 -9.29 -6.40
C PRO A 75 -0.49 -7.99 -6.20
N ILE A 76 0.05 -7.11 -5.35
CA ILE A 76 -0.56 -5.84 -5.02
C ILE A 76 0.48 -4.73 -4.94
N ALA A 77 0.04 -3.49 -5.13
CA ALA A 77 0.74 -2.28 -4.75
C ALA A 77 -0.13 -1.46 -3.81
N ILE A 78 0.47 -0.98 -2.72
CA ILE A 78 -0.16 -0.10 -1.72
C ILE A 78 0.62 1.21 -1.69
N TRP A 79 0.02 2.25 -2.25
CA TRP A 79 0.59 3.59 -2.30
C TRP A 79 0.20 4.37 -1.05
N ILE A 80 1.17 5.02 -0.42
CA ILE A 80 0.97 5.77 0.82
C ILE A 80 1.00 7.27 0.50
N PRO A 81 -0.13 8.00 0.58
CA PRO A 81 -0.16 9.44 0.34
C PRO A 81 0.69 10.21 1.35
N HIS A 82 1.24 11.36 0.96
CA HIS A 82 2.03 12.25 1.83
C HIS A 82 1.30 12.67 3.12
N CYS A 83 -0.02 12.76 3.04
CA CYS A 83 -0.92 13.13 4.12
C CYS A 83 -1.41 11.94 4.96
N TYR A 84 -1.02 10.70 4.67
CA TYR A 84 -1.34 9.54 5.51
C TYR A 84 -0.96 9.81 6.97
N PRO A 85 -1.81 9.47 7.97
CA PRO A 85 -3.05 8.71 7.84
C PRO A 85 -4.31 9.58 7.68
N LYS A 86 -4.24 10.87 7.35
CA LYS A 86 -5.46 11.65 7.09
C LYS A 86 -6.24 11.10 5.90
N PHE A 87 -5.52 10.69 4.87
CA PHE A 87 -6.12 10.01 3.72
C PHE A 87 -5.71 8.53 3.70
N PRO A 88 -6.60 7.64 3.25
CA PRO A 88 -6.32 6.22 3.16
C PRO A 88 -5.21 5.92 2.15
N PRO A 89 -4.52 4.77 2.27
CA PRO A 89 -3.67 4.27 1.22
C PRO A 89 -4.47 3.97 -0.06
N ILE A 90 -3.80 4.05 -1.21
CA ILE A 90 -4.38 3.74 -2.51
C ILE A 90 -3.82 2.38 -2.95
N SER A 91 -4.68 1.39 -3.14
CA SER A 91 -4.25 0.02 -3.37
C SER A 91 -4.68 -0.50 -4.74
N PHE A 92 -3.82 -1.30 -5.37
CA PHE A 92 -4.06 -1.92 -6.67
C PHE A 92 -3.73 -3.40 -6.63
N VAL A 93 -4.51 -4.21 -7.35
CA VAL A 93 -4.11 -5.54 -7.80
C VAL A 93 -3.24 -5.39 -9.04
N LEU A 94 -2.07 -6.00 -9.04
CA LEU A 94 -1.16 -6.01 -10.18
C LEU A 94 -1.25 -7.37 -10.90
N PRO A 95 -1.92 -7.46 -12.07
CA PRO A 95 -2.00 -8.71 -12.79
C PRO A 95 -0.61 -9.11 -13.31
N SER A 96 -0.17 -10.33 -12.97
CA SER A 96 0.96 -10.95 -13.67
C SER A 96 0.56 -11.35 -15.10
N LYS A 97 1.53 -11.76 -15.94
CA LYS A 97 1.30 -12.11 -17.37
C LYS A 97 0.14 -13.09 -17.62
N ASN A 98 -0.17 -13.95 -16.64
CA ASN A 98 -1.22 -14.97 -16.75
C ASN A 98 -2.47 -14.65 -15.91
N MET A 99 -2.58 -13.44 -15.37
CA MET A 99 -3.71 -13.00 -14.57
C MET A 99 -4.57 -12.00 -15.36
N LEU A 100 -5.87 -12.10 -15.16
CA LEU A 100 -6.83 -11.11 -15.63
C LEU A 100 -7.49 -10.49 -14.41
N ILE A 101 -7.52 -9.16 -14.35
CA ILE A 101 -8.36 -8.45 -13.38
C ILE A 101 -9.81 -8.78 -13.72
N ARG A 102 -10.58 -9.16 -12.70
CA ARG A 102 -12.03 -9.35 -12.81
C ARG A 102 -12.70 -8.18 -12.08
N PRO A 103 -13.18 -7.16 -12.80
CA PRO A 103 -13.86 -6.04 -12.18
C PRO A 103 -15.09 -6.50 -11.40
N GLY A 104 -15.36 -5.83 -10.29
CA GLY A 104 -16.50 -6.10 -9.42
C GLY A 104 -16.64 -5.03 -8.35
N ASN A 105 -17.37 -5.34 -7.28
CA ASN A 105 -17.72 -4.37 -6.24
C ASN A 105 -16.51 -3.77 -5.51
N HIS A 106 -15.36 -4.44 -5.55
CA HIS A 106 -14.16 -4.05 -4.79
C HIS A 106 -12.94 -3.79 -5.66
N VAL A 107 -13.00 -4.03 -6.97
CA VAL A 107 -11.86 -3.85 -7.87
C VAL A 107 -12.37 -3.35 -9.21
N ASP A 108 -11.80 -2.27 -9.74
CA ASP A 108 -12.15 -1.78 -11.08
C ASP A 108 -11.31 -2.45 -12.20
N SER A 109 -11.48 -2.00 -13.45
CA SER A 109 -10.72 -2.53 -14.59
C SER A 109 -9.24 -2.15 -14.60
N SER A 110 -8.83 -1.11 -13.89
CA SER A 110 -7.42 -0.74 -13.71
C SER A 110 -6.74 -1.58 -12.63
N GLY A 111 -7.53 -2.31 -11.83
CA GLY A 111 -7.06 -3.07 -10.69
C GLY A 111 -7.12 -2.29 -9.38
N ARG A 112 -7.63 -1.05 -9.38
CA ARG A 112 -7.77 -0.25 -8.17
C ARG A 112 -8.75 -0.91 -7.22
N ILE A 113 -8.34 -1.01 -5.95
CA ILE A 113 -9.09 -1.67 -4.89
C ILE A 113 -9.96 -0.64 -4.17
N TYR A 114 -11.23 -0.97 -4.02
CA TYR A 114 -12.23 -0.23 -3.26
C TYR A 114 -12.76 -1.11 -2.14
N HIS A 115 -12.76 -0.61 -0.91
CA HIS A 115 -13.25 -1.35 0.24
C HIS A 115 -13.95 -0.39 1.21
N PRO A 116 -15.04 -0.80 1.90
CA PRO A 116 -15.70 0.06 2.88
C PRO A 116 -14.73 0.62 3.93
N TYR A 117 -13.74 -0.18 4.36
CA TYR A 117 -12.68 0.28 5.25
C TYR A 117 -11.89 1.50 4.72
N LEU A 118 -11.63 1.56 3.41
CA LEU A 118 -10.97 2.72 2.77
C LEU A 118 -11.95 3.88 2.58
N ALA A 119 -13.23 3.61 2.36
CA ALA A 119 -14.26 4.63 2.18
C ALA A 119 -14.60 5.36 3.50
N TYR A 120 -14.63 4.63 4.61
CA TYR A 120 -14.88 5.15 5.96
C TYR A 120 -13.58 5.24 6.77
N TRP A 121 -12.49 5.64 6.12
CA TRP A 121 -11.13 5.58 6.68
C TRP A 121 -11.01 6.30 8.02
N GLU A 122 -11.50 7.54 8.10
CA GLU A 122 -11.43 8.39 9.29
C GLU A 122 -12.27 7.86 10.47
N ASP A 123 -13.31 7.08 10.20
CA ASP A 123 -14.21 6.51 11.21
C ASP A 123 -13.62 5.26 11.88
N ASN A 124 -12.48 4.76 11.40
CA ASN A 124 -11.86 3.55 11.96
C ASN A 124 -11.07 3.88 13.24
N PRO A 125 -11.32 3.18 14.36
CA PRO A 125 -10.62 3.41 15.63
C PRO A 125 -9.10 3.17 15.57
N SER A 126 -8.63 2.40 14.59
CA SER A 126 -7.21 2.15 14.33
C SER A 126 -6.52 3.29 13.56
N VAL A 127 -7.28 4.23 13.02
CA VAL A 127 -6.79 5.39 12.27
C VAL A 127 -6.75 6.63 13.16
N SER A 128 -7.79 6.82 13.98
CA SER A 128 -7.96 7.92 14.96
C SER A 128 -6.89 7.96 16.04
#